data_AF-A0A2N7U853-F1
#
_entry.id   AF-A0A2N7U853-F1
#
_cell.length_a   1.000
_cell.length_b   1.000
_cell.length_c   1.000
_cell.angle_alpha   90.00
_cell.angle_beta   90.00
_cell.angle_gamma   90.00
#
_symmetry.space_group_name_H-M   'P 1'
#
loop_
_entity.id
_entity.type
_entity.pdbx_description
1 polymer ?
#
loop_
_entity_poly.entity_id
_entity_poly.type
_entity_poly.pdbx_seq_one_letter_code
_entity_poly.pdbx_strand_id
1 'polypeptide(L)' 'MNDTPWWLESGPETCQFCLRTFHYEAGYHCIHCDRPICPTCVIERLDERETVCPECREETS' A
#
# COMPACT_ATOMS: atom_id res chain seq x y z
N MET A 1 -5.64 -21.74 -14.70
CA MET A 1 -6.47 -20.98 -13.76
C MET A 1 -5.56 -19.96 -13.11
N ASN A 2 -5.89 -18.67 -13.18
CA ASN A 2 -5.07 -17.65 -12.56
C ASN A 2 -5.47 -17.60 -11.09
N ASP A 3 -4.73 -18.32 -10.23
CA ASP A 3 -4.90 -18.33 -8.77
C ASP A 3 -4.36 -17.02 -8.16
N THR A 4 -4.80 -15.88 -8.70
CA THR A 4 -4.48 -14.59 -8.11
C THR A 4 -5.18 -14.55 -6.75
N PRO A 5 -4.46 -14.35 -5.64
CA PRO A 5 -5.08 -14.19 -4.34
C PRO A 5 -6.10 -13.05 -4.37
N TRP A 6 -7.23 -13.22 -3.68
CA TRP A 6 -8.30 -12.22 -3.64
C TRP A 6 -7.82 -10.82 -3.22
N TRP A 7 -6.77 -10.73 -2.39
CA TRP A 7 -6.18 -9.46 -1.94
C TRP A 7 -5.34 -8.75 -3.03
N LEU A 8 -5.04 -9.42 -4.13
CA LEU A 8 -4.41 -8.86 -5.34
C LEU A 8 -5.42 -8.58 -6.46
N GLU A 9 -6.71 -8.86 -6.25
CA GLU A 9 -7.78 -8.49 -7.18
C GLU A 9 -8.09 -6.99 -7.11
N SER A 10 -8.62 -6.46 -8.21
CA SER A 10 -9.04 -5.06 -8.31
C SER A 10 -10.26 -4.78 -7.44
N GLY A 11 -10.10 -3.94 -6.41
CA GLY A 11 -11.18 -3.45 -5.57
C GLY A 11 -11.62 -2.02 -5.90
N PRO A 12 -12.44 -1.38 -5.04
CA PRO A 12 -12.97 -0.03 -5.26
C PRO A 12 -11.98 1.09 -4.95
N GLU A 13 -10.92 0.81 -4.18
CA GLU A 13 -9.93 1.82 -3.79
C GLU A 13 -8.87 2.00 -4.85
N THR A 14 -8.34 3.22 -5.00
CA THR A 14 -7.27 3.53 -5.95
C THR A 14 -6.00 3.94 -5.22
N CYS A 15 -4.90 3.24 -5.48
CA CYS A 15 -3.60 3.59 -4.94
C CYS A 15 -3.09 4.88 -5.61
N GLN A 16 -2.85 5.93 -4.82
CA GLN A 16 -2.38 7.21 -5.36
C GLN A 16 -0.93 7.15 -5.89
N PHE A 17 -0.19 6.09 -5.55
CA PHE A 17 1.23 5.94 -5.91
C PHE A 17 1.44 5.15 -7.22
N CYS A 18 0.69 4.06 -7.43
CA CYS A 18 0.80 3.24 -8.65
C CYS A 18 -0.44 3.26 -9.54
N LEU A 19 -1.50 3.97 -9.13
CA LEU A 19 -2.78 4.13 -9.83
C LEU A 19 -3.55 2.82 -10.07
N ARG A 20 -3.11 1.71 -9.46
CA ARG A 20 -3.84 0.44 -9.47
C ARG A 20 -4.94 0.45 -8.43
N THR A 21 -6.00 -0.30 -8.70
CA THR A 21 -7.08 -0.49 -7.72
C THR A 21 -6.83 -1.69 -6.82
N PHE A 22 -7.37 -1.66 -5.61
CA PHE A 22 -7.23 -2.70 -4.60
C PHE A 22 -8.45 -2.73 -3.66
N HIS A 23 -8.62 -3.83 -2.92
CA HIS A 23 -9.67 -3.95 -1.91
C HIS A 23 -9.30 -3.17 -0.65
N TYR A 24 -10.24 -2.36 -0.13
CA TYR A 24 -10.02 -1.58 1.10
C TYR A 24 -9.51 -2.45 2.26
N GLU A 25 -10.04 -3.66 2.41
CA GLU A 25 -9.67 -4.61 3.46
C GLU A 25 -8.24 -5.16 3.33
N ALA A 26 -7.67 -5.13 2.12
CA ALA A 26 -6.29 -5.48 1.87
C ALA A 26 -5.36 -4.24 1.91
N GLY A 27 -5.94 -3.04 2.03
CA GLY A 27 -5.22 -1.77 2.04
C GLY A 27 -4.45 -1.50 3.32
N TYR A 28 -3.42 -0.67 3.17
CA TYR A 28 -2.66 -0.08 4.28
C TYR A 28 -2.82 1.43 4.26
N HIS A 29 -2.51 2.10 5.38
CA HIS A 29 -2.41 3.55 5.45
C HIS A 29 -1.01 3.96 5.88
N CYS A 30 -0.46 5.00 5.26
CA CYS A 30 0.83 5.54 5.64
C CYS A 30 0.75 6.19 7.03
N ILE A 31 1.62 5.79 7.96
CA ILE A 31 1.62 6.38 9.32
C ILE A 31 1.94 7.88 9.34
N HIS A 32 2.61 8.41 8.31
CA HIS A 32 3.03 9.82 8.27
C HIS A 32 2.06 10.75 7.53
N CYS A 33 1.45 10.30 6.43
CA CYS A 33 0.57 11.14 5.60
C CYS A 33 -0.86 10.63 5.49
N ASP A 34 -1.19 9.51 6.14
CA ASP A 34 -2.52 8.90 6.21
C ASP A 34 -3.16 8.57 4.85
N ARG A 35 -2.36 8.59 3.76
CA ARG A 35 -2.83 8.21 2.43
C ARG A 35 -2.97 6.69 2.32
N PRO A 36 -4.00 6.19 1.61
CA PRO A 36 -4.18 4.77 1.38
C PRO A 36 -3.10 4.22 0.44
N ILE A 37 -2.59 3.03 0.76
CA ILE A 37 -1.52 2.33 0.05
C ILE A 37 -1.99 0.91 -0.29
N CYS A 38 -1.79 0.48 -1.54
CA CYS A 38 -2.11 -0.90 -1.92
C CYS A 38 -1.09 -1.91 -1.36
N PRO A 39 -1.45 -3.21 -1.27
CA PRO A 39 -0.53 -4.29 -0.88
C PRO A 39 0.77 -4.38 -1.68
N THR A 40 0.83 -3.78 -2.87
CA THR A 40 2.01 -3.79 -3.73
C THR A 40 2.95 -2.62 -3.46
N CYS A 41 2.41 -1.48 -3.01
CA CYS A 41 3.19 -0.25 -2.78
C CYS A 41 3.54 -0.02 -1.32
N VAL A 42 2.95 -0.79 -0.41
CA VAL A 42 3.22 -0.70 1.02
C VAL A 42 4.68 -1.03 1.30
N ILE A 43 5.29 -0.24 2.19
CA ILE A 43 6.67 -0.44 2.65
C ILE A 43 6.64 -0.60 4.16
N GLU A 44 7.13 -1.72 4.65
CA GLU A 44 7.30 -1.99 6.07
C GLU A 44 8.73 -1.65 6.49
N ARG A 45 8.87 -0.69 7.42
CA ARG A 45 10.13 -0.40 8.11
C ARG A 45 10.19 -1.26 9.37
N LEU A 46 10.84 -2.41 9.27
CA LEU A 46 10.84 -3.42 10.34
C LEU A 46 11.58 -2.96 11.62
N ASP A 47 12.54 -2.07 11.47
CA ASP A 47 13.27 -1.41 12.56
C ASP A 47 12.35 -0.50 13.40
N GLU A 48 11.50 0.28 12.74
CA GLU A 48 10.57 1.22 13.37
C GLU A 48 9.18 0.58 13.62
N ARG A 49 8.94 -0.61 13.04
CA ARG A 49 7.62 -1.28 12.95
C ARG A 49 6.55 -0.38 12.31
N GLU A 50 6.96 0.40 11.32
CA GLU A 50 6.10 1.35 10.66
C GLU A 50 5.68 0.88 9.27
N THR A 51 4.47 1.26 8.88
CA THR A 51 3.98 1.12 7.51
C THR A 51 3.96 2.49 6.85
N VAL A 52 4.74 2.64 5.79
CA VAL A 52 4.93 3.91 5.09
C VAL A 52 4.67 3.76 3.60
N CYS A 53 4.32 4.87 2.94
CA CYS A 53 4.21 4.93 1.49
C CYS A 53 5.57 5.14 0.82
N PRO A 54 5.67 4.92 -0.51
CA PRO A 54 6.92 5.14 -1.25
C PRO A 54 7.49 6.56 -1.13
N GLU A 55 6.64 7.59 -1.13
CA GLU A 55 7.08 8.99 -1.01
C GLU A 55 7.68 9.29 0.38
N CYS A 56 6.97 8.95 1.47
CA CYS A 56 7.48 9.18 2.82
C CYS A 56 8.71 8.31 3.14
N ARG A 57 8.92 7.21 2.39
CA ARG A 57 10.17 6.46 2.47
C ARG A 57 11.35 7.28 1.95
N GLU A 58 11.20 7.91 0.78
CA GLU A 58 12.27 8.66 0.11
C GLU A 58 12.65 9.94 0.85
N GLU A 59 11.73 10.54 1.60
CA GLU A 59 11.98 11.74 2.42
C GLU A 59 12.96 11.51 3.59
N THR A 60 13.32 10.26 3.91
CA THR A 60 14.22 9.90 5.02
C THR A 60 15.65 9.60 4.55
N SER A 61 16.02 9.93 3.30
CA SER A 61 17.36 9.71 2.74
C SER A 61 18.29 10.92 2.83
#